data_AF-A0A553HW15-F1
#
_entry.id   AF-A0A553HW15-F1
#
_cell.length_a   1.000
_cell.length_b   1.000
_cell.length_c   1.000
_cell.angle_alpha   90.00
_cell.angle_beta   90.00
_cell.angle_gamma   90.00
#
_symmetry.space_group_name_H-M   'P 1'
#
loop_
_entity.id
_entity.type
_entity.pdbx_description
1 polymer ?
#
loop_
_entity_poly.entity_id
_entity_poly.type
_entity_poly.pdbx_seq_one_letter_code
_entity_poly.pdbx_strand_id
1 'polypeptide(L)'
;MPDAATELAQLEAQVAQLQSQLVQARKSATRSTHAKDDAALSSLRDEHRRVIQRCARQLMNLDHDDMISEAERSMQKHRIFHDEAMREADGRLAAADDSMVEHRKFHAAAMREADERLAAAQGAIEEHRKFHAAAMKEADERLAQADDSMVEHRKFHAAAMREADERLAAAQGAIEEHRKFHAAAMKEADERLAAADDSMVEHRKFHIQAMRKADERLAAAQGAIEEHRKFHAAAMREADERLAGADDSMVEHRKFHASAMREADERLASADDSMVEHRKFHAAAIDEANRRLAGAIAA
;
A
#
# COMPACT_ATOMS: atom_id res chain seq x y z
N MET A 1 -90.32 26.33 102.02
CA MET A 1 -90.77 27.71 101.82
C MET A 1 -92.13 27.62 101.15
N PRO A 2 -93.23 28.15 101.72
CA PRO A 2 -94.50 28.18 101.02
C PRO A 2 -94.32 28.94 99.69
N ASP A 3 -94.88 28.40 98.61
CA ASP A 3 -94.78 28.94 97.26
C ASP A 3 -95.39 30.36 97.23
N ALA A 4 -94.67 31.34 96.67
CA ALA A 4 -95.06 32.74 96.67
C ALA A 4 -96.42 32.97 95.98
N ALA A 5 -96.80 32.10 95.03
CA ALA A 5 -98.14 32.06 94.46
C ALA A 5 -99.23 31.64 95.48
N THR A 6 -98.86 30.78 96.44
CA THR A 6 -99.74 30.30 97.50
C THR A 6 -99.96 31.38 98.58
N GLU A 7 -98.92 32.16 98.90
CA GLU A 7 -99.05 33.32 99.81
C GLU A 7 -99.89 34.45 99.20
N LEU A 8 -99.76 34.69 97.88
CA LEU A 8 -100.60 35.65 97.16
C LEU A 8 -102.08 35.22 97.20
N ALA A 9 -102.37 33.96 96.92
CA ALA A 9 -103.74 33.41 96.97
C ALA A 9 -104.37 33.54 98.37
N GLN A 10 -103.59 33.37 99.44
CA GLN A 10 -104.05 33.58 100.82
C GLN A 10 -104.36 35.05 101.11
N LEU A 11 -103.56 35.98 100.57
CA LEU A 11 -103.78 37.41 100.75
C LEU A 11 -104.96 37.92 99.93
N GLU A 12 -105.16 37.43 98.71
CA GLU A 12 -106.36 37.71 97.91
C GLU A 12 -107.65 37.24 98.63
N ALA A 13 -107.61 36.05 99.23
CA ALA A 13 -108.71 35.55 100.06
C ALA A 13 -108.96 36.45 101.28
N GLN A 14 -107.92 36.96 101.93
CA GLN A 14 -108.04 37.94 103.01
C GLN A 14 -108.61 39.28 102.54
N VAL A 15 -108.20 39.77 101.36
CA VAL A 15 -108.76 40.99 100.75
C VAL A 15 -110.27 40.81 100.54
N ALA A 16 -110.69 39.68 99.96
CA ALA A 16 -112.11 39.39 99.72
C ALA A 16 -112.92 39.30 101.03
N GLN A 17 -112.36 38.67 102.06
CA GLN A 17 -112.98 38.57 103.38
C GLN A 17 -113.12 39.95 104.05
N LEU A 18 -112.08 40.77 104.04
CA LEU A 18 -112.10 42.12 104.60
C LEU A 18 -113.04 43.06 103.83
N GLN A 19 -113.17 42.90 102.51
CA GLN A 19 -114.16 43.63 101.70
C GLN A 19 -115.59 43.27 102.11
N SER A 20 -115.88 41.99 102.27
CA SER A 20 -117.18 41.51 102.73
C SER A 20 -117.51 42.08 104.12
N GLN A 21 -116.55 42.06 105.05
CA GLN A 21 -116.70 42.63 106.39
C GLN A 21 -116.89 44.16 106.34
N LEU A 22 -116.17 44.90 105.49
CA LEU A 22 -116.36 46.34 105.29
C LEU A 22 -117.75 46.68 104.75
N VAL A 23 -118.28 45.89 103.82
CA VAL A 23 -119.63 46.07 103.27
C VAL A 23 -120.68 45.83 104.36
N GLN A 24 -120.51 44.79 105.17
CA GLN A 24 -121.41 44.51 106.30
C GLN A 24 -121.33 45.60 107.38
N ALA A 25 -120.11 46.03 107.75
CA ALA A 25 -119.89 47.08 108.74
C ALA A 25 -120.41 48.45 108.28
N ARG A 26 -120.34 48.78 106.97
CA ARG A 26 -120.96 49.99 106.42
C ARG A 26 -122.49 49.95 106.53
N LYS A 27 -123.11 48.79 106.25
CA LYS A 27 -124.57 48.62 106.39
C LYS A 27 -125.03 48.73 107.84
N SER A 28 -124.25 48.26 108.81
CA SER A 28 -124.58 48.40 110.23
C SER A 28 -124.37 49.83 110.74
N ALA A 29 -123.30 50.52 110.35
CA ALA A 29 -123.04 51.91 110.75
C ALA A 29 -124.10 52.90 110.21
N THR A 30 -124.71 52.65 109.04
CA THR A 30 -125.83 53.49 108.54
C THR A 30 -127.11 53.41 109.38
N ARG A 31 -127.20 52.48 110.35
CA ARG A 31 -128.39 52.29 111.22
C ARG A 31 -128.17 52.77 112.67
N SER A 32 -126.99 53.28 113.03
CA SER A 32 -126.59 53.60 114.41
C SER A 32 -125.76 54.91 114.45
N THR A 33 -126.12 55.88 115.30
CA THR A 33 -125.39 57.16 115.46
C THR A 33 -124.31 57.07 116.56
N HIS A 34 -123.51 56.00 116.61
CA HIS A 34 -122.48 55.80 117.63
C HIS A 34 -121.05 55.91 117.07
N ALA A 35 -120.25 56.82 117.65
CA ALA A 35 -118.86 57.09 117.30
C ALA A 35 -117.90 55.88 117.42
N LYS A 36 -118.30 54.79 118.10
CA LYS A 36 -117.52 53.53 118.17
C LYS A 36 -117.56 52.74 116.85
N ASP A 37 -118.65 52.83 116.08
CA ASP A 37 -118.80 52.12 114.81
C ASP A 37 -117.91 52.73 113.72
N ASP A 38 -117.65 54.04 113.79
CA ASP A 38 -116.76 54.76 112.87
C ASP A 38 -115.28 54.42 113.08
N ALA A 39 -114.83 54.25 114.32
CA ALA A 39 -113.45 53.87 114.64
C ALA A 39 -113.13 52.44 114.17
N ALA A 40 -114.06 51.50 114.35
CA ALA A 40 -113.93 50.13 113.87
C ALA A 40 -113.90 50.07 112.33
N LEU A 41 -114.74 50.86 111.67
CA LEU A 41 -114.72 51.02 110.22
C LEU A 41 -113.42 51.63 109.69
N SER A 42 -112.84 52.60 110.40
CA SER A 42 -111.54 53.18 110.02
C SER A 42 -110.42 52.14 110.13
N SER A 43 -110.37 51.41 111.25
CA SER A 43 -109.38 50.34 111.45
C SER A 43 -109.47 49.27 110.37
N LEU A 44 -110.69 48.86 110.01
CA LEU A 44 -110.92 47.84 108.99
C LEU A 44 -110.57 48.34 107.57
N ARG A 45 -110.75 49.64 107.29
CA ARG A 45 -110.30 50.26 106.02
C ARG A 45 -108.78 50.34 105.95
N ASP A 46 -108.12 50.67 107.06
CA ASP A 46 -106.66 50.72 107.12
C ASP A 46 -106.04 49.33 106.98
N GLU A 47 -106.66 48.32 107.60
CA GLU A 47 -106.28 46.92 107.43
C GLU A 47 -106.45 46.46 105.97
N HIS A 48 -107.63 46.72 105.38
CA HIS A 48 -107.89 46.42 103.97
C HIS A 48 -106.88 47.11 103.04
N ARG A 49 -106.55 48.37 103.29
CA ARG A 49 -105.52 49.11 102.54
C ARG A 49 -104.13 48.48 102.70
N ARG A 50 -103.76 48.06 103.91
CA ARG A 50 -102.47 47.39 104.17
C ARG A 50 -102.37 46.05 103.46
N VAL A 51 -103.43 45.24 103.46
CA VAL A 51 -103.45 43.94 102.78
C VAL A 51 -103.39 44.13 101.26
N ILE A 52 -104.12 45.10 100.69
CA ILE A 52 -104.01 45.44 99.26
C ILE A 52 -102.58 45.88 98.91
N GLN A 53 -101.94 46.73 99.72
CA GLN A 53 -100.56 47.17 99.49
C GLN A 53 -99.53 46.04 99.63
N ARG A 54 -99.85 44.99 100.40
CA ARG A 54 -99.02 43.79 100.52
C ARG A 54 -99.19 42.91 99.29
N CYS A 55 -100.43 42.67 98.86
CA CYS A 55 -100.78 41.96 97.65
C CYS A 55 -100.13 42.59 96.40
N ALA A 56 -100.21 43.92 96.26
CA ALA A 56 -99.58 44.65 95.17
C ALA A 56 -98.04 44.53 95.16
N ARG A 57 -97.41 44.49 96.34
CA ARG A 57 -95.95 44.28 96.45
C ARG A 57 -95.55 42.85 96.10
N GLN A 58 -96.32 41.85 96.51
CA GLN A 58 -96.04 40.46 96.13
C GLN A 58 -96.26 40.21 94.65
N LEU A 59 -97.28 40.82 94.03
CA LEU A 59 -97.46 40.77 92.57
C LEU A 59 -96.25 41.37 91.84
N MET A 60 -95.78 42.56 92.24
CA MET A 60 -94.59 43.16 91.65
C MET A 60 -93.33 42.31 91.85
N ASN A 61 -93.16 41.68 93.02
CA ASN A 61 -92.00 40.83 93.29
C ASN A 61 -92.04 39.54 92.45
N LEU A 62 -93.22 38.92 92.28
CA LEU A 62 -93.40 37.76 91.40
C LEU A 62 -93.05 38.10 89.95
N ASP A 63 -93.51 39.26 89.45
CA ASP A 63 -93.17 39.72 88.09
C ASP A 63 -91.65 39.94 87.92
N HIS A 64 -90.97 40.47 88.95
CA HIS A 64 -89.51 40.66 88.90
C HIS A 64 -88.74 39.34 88.99
N ASP A 65 -89.17 38.41 89.85
CA ASP A 65 -88.54 37.09 89.98
C ASP A 65 -88.70 36.26 88.70
N ASP A 66 -89.85 36.38 88.03
CA ASP A 66 -90.11 35.77 86.71
C ASP A 66 -89.22 36.39 85.62
N MET A 67 -89.07 37.72 85.60
CA MET A 67 -88.19 38.42 84.67
C MET A 67 -86.71 38.06 84.88
N ILE A 68 -86.25 37.97 86.14
CA ILE A 68 -84.88 37.54 86.48
C ILE A 68 -84.67 36.09 86.01
N SER A 69 -85.63 35.21 86.29
CA SER A 69 -85.57 33.81 85.86
C SER A 69 -85.52 33.66 84.34
N GLU A 70 -86.24 34.51 83.59
CA GLU A 70 -86.18 34.51 82.12
C GLU A 70 -84.86 35.07 81.59
N ALA A 71 -84.33 36.13 82.20
CA ALA A 71 -83.01 36.68 81.86
C ALA A 71 -81.89 35.66 82.12
N GLU A 72 -81.92 34.94 83.25
CA GLU A 72 -80.98 33.87 83.56
C GLU A 72 -81.07 32.71 82.56
N ARG A 73 -82.29 32.27 82.20
CA ARG A 73 -82.49 31.25 81.15
C ARG A 73 -81.96 31.73 79.80
N SER A 74 -82.17 32.99 79.44
CA SER A 74 -81.67 33.59 78.20
C SER A 74 -80.14 33.65 78.18
N MET A 75 -79.52 34.12 79.26
CA MET A 75 -78.07 34.15 79.42
C MET A 75 -77.45 32.75 79.38
N GLN A 76 -78.11 31.76 80.01
CA GLN A 76 -77.65 30.39 79.98
C GLN A 76 -77.73 29.79 78.58
N LYS A 77 -78.81 30.06 77.83
CA LYS A 77 -78.89 29.70 76.39
C LYS A 77 -77.80 30.36 75.56
N HIS A 78 -77.55 31.65 75.77
CA HIS A 78 -76.48 32.37 75.07
C HIS A 78 -75.09 31.79 75.39
N ARG A 79 -74.85 31.42 76.65
CA ARG A 79 -73.59 30.77 77.07
C ARG A 79 -73.41 29.41 76.40
N ILE A 80 -74.45 28.57 76.37
CA ILE A 80 -74.41 27.28 75.67
C ILE A 80 -74.11 27.49 74.19
N PHE A 81 -74.80 28.42 73.53
CA PHE A 81 -74.55 28.74 72.13
C PHE A 81 -73.13 29.24 71.88
N HIS A 82 -72.60 30.11 72.76
CA HIS A 82 -71.23 30.59 72.65
C HIS A 82 -70.20 29.47 72.84
N ASP A 83 -70.40 28.61 73.83
CA ASP A 83 -69.51 27.46 74.09
C ASP A 83 -69.53 26.45 72.93
N GLU A 84 -70.70 26.22 72.32
CA GLU A 84 -70.84 25.40 71.12
C GLU A 84 -70.14 26.03 69.90
N ALA A 85 -70.33 27.33 69.68
CA ALA A 85 -69.68 28.05 68.59
C ALA A 85 -68.15 28.09 68.73
N MET A 86 -67.64 28.26 69.94
CA MET A 86 -66.21 28.20 70.23
C MET A 86 -65.66 26.79 70.00
N ARG A 87 -66.36 25.74 70.46
CA ARG A 87 -65.96 24.35 70.20
C ARG A 87 -65.95 24.02 68.71
N GLU A 88 -66.92 24.52 67.93
CA GLU A 88 -66.92 24.37 66.48
C GLU A 88 -65.73 25.11 65.84
N ALA A 89 -65.44 26.34 66.28
CA ALA A 89 -64.29 27.10 65.80
C ALA A 89 -62.97 26.39 66.10
N ASP A 90 -62.78 25.88 67.33
CA ASP A 90 -61.62 25.08 67.72
C ASP A 90 -61.50 23.81 66.88
N GLY A 91 -62.61 23.11 66.64
CA GLY A 91 -62.65 21.93 65.77
C GLY A 91 -62.25 22.24 64.32
N ARG A 92 -62.68 23.40 63.78
CA ARG A 92 -62.30 23.86 62.44
C ARG A 92 -60.84 24.28 62.37
N LEU A 93 -60.31 24.91 63.41
CA LEU A 93 -58.89 25.25 63.50
C LEU A 93 -58.01 23.99 63.56
N ALA A 94 -58.38 23.02 64.40
CA ALA A 94 -57.68 21.73 64.46
C ALA A 94 -57.69 21.00 63.11
N ALA A 95 -58.83 20.97 62.42
CA ALA A 95 -58.93 20.38 61.08
C ALA A 95 -58.08 21.14 60.05
N ALA A 96 -57.97 22.46 60.16
CA ALA A 96 -57.10 23.26 59.29
C ALA A 96 -55.62 23.00 59.57
N ASP A 97 -55.23 22.87 60.84
CA ASP A 97 -53.87 22.52 61.23
C ASP A 97 -53.48 21.13 60.73
N ASP A 98 -54.35 20.13 60.90
CA ASP A 98 -54.15 18.77 60.37
C ASP A 98 -54.00 18.80 58.84
N SER A 99 -54.86 19.55 58.14
CA SER A 99 -54.77 19.74 56.69
C SER A 99 -53.43 20.38 56.28
N MET A 100 -52.95 21.38 57.03
CA MET A 100 -51.67 22.02 56.76
C MET A 100 -50.48 21.10 57.03
N VAL A 101 -50.55 20.24 58.05
CA VAL A 101 -49.54 19.21 58.31
C VAL A 101 -49.47 18.22 57.16
N GLU A 102 -50.61 17.72 56.69
CA GLU A 102 -50.65 16.81 55.54
C GLU A 102 -50.16 17.48 54.25
N HIS A 103 -50.52 18.74 54.01
CA HIS A 103 -50.03 19.51 52.87
C HIS A 103 -48.49 19.69 52.92
N ARG A 104 -47.92 19.93 54.11
CA ARG A 104 -46.46 20.00 54.29
C ARG A 104 -45.79 18.65 54.02
N LYS A 105 -46.37 17.54 54.50
CA LYS A 105 -45.85 16.18 54.23
C LYS A 105 -45.86 15.89 52.73
N PHE A 106 -46.95 16.21 52.05
CA PHE A 106 -47.07 16.05 50.60
C PHE A 106 -45.98 16.84 49.86
N HIS A 107 -45.80 18.13 50.18
CA HIS A 107 -44.75 18.94 49.56
C HIS A 107 -43.34 18.42 49.85
N ALA A 108 -43.06 18.00 51.09
CA ALA A 108 -41.75 17.43 51.43
C ALA A 108 -41.47 16.14 50.66
N ALA A 109 -42.47 15.27 50.50
CA ALA A 109 -42.34 14.05 49.70
C ALA A 109 -42.12 14.37 48.21
N ALA A 110 -42.86 15.33 47.65
CA ALA A 110 -42.69 15.75 46.25
C ALA A 110 -41.31 16.37 45.99
N MET A 111 -40.79 17.19 46.90
CA MET A 111 -39.45 17.78 46.79
C MET A 111 -38.38 16.69 46.83
N ARG A 112 -38.48 15.74 47.77
CA ARG A 112 -37.55 14.62 47.86
C ARG A 112 -37.56 13.76 46.58
N GLU A 113 -38.74 13.49 46.01
CA GLU A 113 -38.83 12.76 44.75
C GLU A 113 -38.21 13.54 43.57
N ALA A 114 -38.36 14.87 43.55
CA ALA A 114 -37.71 15.72 42.55
C ALA A 114 -36.17 15.69 42.69
N ASP A 115 -35.65 15.75 43.92
CA ASP A 115 -34.22 15.65 44.20
C ASP A 115 -33.66 14.28 43.81
N GLU A 116 -34.37 13.19 44.12
CA GLU A 116 -34.01 11.82 43.71
C GLU A 116 -33.95 11.70 42.17
N ARG A 117 -34.93 12.28 41.46
CA ARG A 117 -34.94 12.31 39.99
C ARG A 117 -33.80 13.14 39.41
N LEU A 118 -33.48 14.28 40.00
CA LEU A 118 -32.35 15.12 39.58
C LEU A 118 -31.02 14.39 39.78
N ALA A 119 -30.82 13.73 40.91
CA ALA A 119 -29.63 12.93 41.18
C ALA A 119 -29.49 11.78 40.17
N ALA A 120 -30.59 11.08 39.87
CA ALA A 120 -30.60 10.02 38.86
C ALA A 120 -30.23 10.55 37.45
N ALA A 121 -30.77 11.72 37.06
CA ALA A 121 -30.45 12.36 35.79
C ALA A 121 -28.97 12.79 35.71
N GLN A 122 -28.42 13.34 36.80
CA GLN A 122 -27.00 13.69 36.89
C GLN A 122 -26.11 12.45 36.75
N GLY A 123 -26.44 11.36 37.44
CA GLY A 123 -25.73 10.08 37.31
C GLY A 123 -25.77 9.54 35.88
N ALA A 124 -26.94 9.59 35.21
CA ALA A 124 -27.07 9.18 33.82
C ALA A 124 -26.21 10.04 32.87
N ILE A 125 -26.14 11.35 33.09
CA ILE A 125 -25.29 12.26 32.30
C ILE A 125 -23.80 11.94 32.52
N GLU A 126 -23.38 11.67 33.76
CA GLU A 126 -22.01 11.29 34.06
C GLU A 126 -21.61 9.98 33.39
N GLU A 127 -22.46 8.96 33.45
CA GLU A 127 -22.23 7.69 32.76
C GLU A 127 -22.17 7.86 31.25
N HIS A 128 -23.07 8.67 30.67
CA HIS A 128 -23.03 8.99 29.24
C HIS A 128 -21.74 9.74 28.85
N ARG A 129 -21.25 10.65 29.71
CA ARG A 129 -19.96 11.32 29.49
C ARG A 129 -18.78 10.34 29.55
N LYS A 130 -18.75 9.44 30.52
CA LYS A 130 -17.72 8.40 30.62
C LYS A 130 -17.72 7.50 29.38
N PHE A 131 -18.90 7.07 28.95
CA PHE A 131 -19.06 6.28 27.74
C PHE A 131 -18.51 7.02 26.51
N HIS A 132 -18.89 8.29 26.33
CA HIS A 132 -18.39 9.09 25.20
C HIS A 132 -16.88 9.30 25.24
N ALA A 133 -16.31 9.57 26.41
CA ALA A 133 -14.87 9.73 26.57
C ALA A 133 -14.11 8.44 26.25
N ALA A 134 -14.62 7.28 26.69
CA ALA A 134 -14.05 5.98 26.36
C ALA A 134 -14.12 5.70 24.84
N ALA A 135 -15.26 5.97 24.20
CA ALA A 135 -15.43 5.79 22.77
C ALA A 135 -14.50 6.70 21.94
N MET A 136 -14.30 7.96 22.36
CA MET A 136 -13.36 8.86 21.70
C MET A 136 -11.92 8.37 21.85
N LYS A 137 -11.53 7.92 23.04
CA LYS A 137 -10.20 7.34 23.26
C LYS A 137 -9.95 6.12 22.38
N GLU A 138 -10.92 5.22 22.25
CA GLU A 138 -10.82 4.05 21.37
C GLU A 138 -10.70 4.46 19.89
N ALA A 139 -11.42 5.49 19.47
CA ALA A 139 -11.32 6.03 18.12
C ALA A 139 -9.93 6.63 17.83
N ASP A 140 -9.38 7.40 18.76
CA ASP A 140 -8.04 7.98 18.66
C ASP A 140 -6.96 6.88 18.61
N GLU A 141 -7.08 5.85 19.45
CA GLU A 141 -6.16 4.69 19.44
C GLU A 141 -6.22 3.94 18.09
N ARG A 142 -7.42 3.76 17.51
CA ARG A 142 -7.58 3.15 16.18
C ARG A 142 -6.98 4.01 15.06
N LEU A 143 -7.14 5.33 15.13
CA LEU A 143 -6.53 6.24 14.15
C LEU A 143 -5.00 6.19 14.22
N ALA A 144 -4.43 6.20 15.43
CA ALA A 144 -2.99 6.09 15.62
C ALA A 144 -2.43 4.76 15.04
N GLN A 145 -3.11 3.64 15.28
CA GLN A 145 -2.72 2.34 14.71
C GLN A 145 -2.81 2.32 13.17
N ALA A 146 -3.81 2.98 12.59
CA ALA A 146 -3.94 3.09 11.14
C ALA A 146 -2.80 3.93 10.53
N ASP A 147 -2.43 5.04 11.18
CA ASP A 147 -1.29 5.87 10.77
C ASP A 147 0.03 5.10 10.84
N ASP A 148 0.28 4.37 11.93
CA ASP A 148 1.47 3.53 12.09
C ASP A 148 1.53 2.45 10.98
N SER A 149 0.41 1.78 10.70
CA SER A 149 0.30 0.80 9.62
C SER A 149 0.63 1.42 8.25
N MET A 150 0.13 2.62 7.97
CA MET A 150 0.42 3.34 6.72
C MET A 150 1.90 3.74 6.61
N VAL A 151 2.54 4.13 7.72
CA VAL A 151 3.98 4.41 7.76
C VAL A 151 4.79 3.16 7.44
N GLU A 152 4.46 2.02 8.06
CA GLU A 152 5.14 0.76 7.77
C GLU A 152 4.93 0.30 6.32
N HIS A 153 3.71 0.46 5.78
CA HIS A 153 3.43 0.13 4.38
C HIS A 153 4.23 1.00 3.39
N ARG A 154 4.45 2.29 3.71
CA ARG A 154 5.32 3.17 2.92
C ARG A 154 6.78 2.73 3.00
N LYS A 155 7.28 2.39 4.18
CA LYS A 155 8.66 1.88 4.36
C LYS A 155 8.88 0.61 3.54
N PHE A 156 7.93 -0.33 3.58
CA PHE A 156 7.98 -1.56 2.80
C PHE A 156 8.06 -1.27 1.30
N HIS A 157 7.19 -0.40 0.76
CA HIS A 157 7.24 -0.04 -0.66
C HIS A 157 8.55 0.65 -1.06
N ALA A 158 9.06 1.56 -0.23
CA ALA A 158 10.33 2.23 -0.51
C ALA A 158 11.50 1.23 -0.54
N ALA A 159 11.53 0.27 0.38
CA ALA A 159 12.53 -0.80 0.40
C ALA A 159 12.43 -1.69 -0.86
N ALA A 160 11.23 -2.08 -1.25
CA ALA A 160 11.00 -2.89 -2.45
C ALA A 160 11.42 -2.16 -3.74
N MET A 161 11.13 -0.86 -3.85
CA MET A 161 11.56 -0.04 -4.99
C MET A 161 13.08 0.05 -5.07
N ARG A 162 13.77 0.30 -3.95
CA ARG A 162 15.23 0.34 -3.92
C ARG A 162 15.84 -1.00 -4.33
N GLU A 163 15.27 -2.11 -3.89
CA GLU A 163 15.73 -3.45 -4.28
C GLU A 163 15.52 -3.71 -5.78
N ALA A 164 14.43 -3.22 -6.36
CA ALA A 164 14.19 -3.28 -7.80
C ALA A 164 15.21 -2.46 -8.60
N ASP A 165 15.54 -1.25 -8.14
CA ASP A 165 16.55 -0.38 -8.75
C ASP A 165 17.94 -1.02 -8.69
N GLU A 166 18.32 -1.60 -7.56
CA GLU A 166 19.58 -2.34 -7.39
C GLU A 166 19.68 -3.53 -8.37
N ARG A 167 18.59 -4.29 -8.55
CA ARG A 167 18.53 -5.38 -9.54
C ARG A 167 18.66 -4.89 -10.97
N LEU A 168 18.02 -3.77 -11.31
CA LEU A 168 18.12 -3.16 -12.63
C LEU A 168 19.56 -2.69 -12.92
N ALA A 169 20.21 -2.03 -11.95
CA ALA A 169 21.60 -1.62 -12.08
C ALA A 169 22.54 -2.81 -12.26
N ALA A 170 22.34 -3.89 -11.50
CA ALA A 170 23.12 -5.12 -11.66
C ALA A 170 22.93 -5.75 -13.06
N ALA A 171 21.70 -5.79 -13.56
CA ALA A 171 21.40 -6.31 -14.89
C ALA A 171 22.05 -5.46 -16.00
N GLN A 172 22.02 -4.13 -15.87
CA GLN A 172 22.70 -3.21 -16.79
C GLN A 172 24.22 -3.45 -16.79
N GLY A 173 24.83 -3.59 -15.62
CA GLY A 173 26.25 -3.92 -15.50
C GLY A 173 26.60 -5.25 -16.18
N ALA A 174 25.78 -6.30 -15.99
CA ALA A 174 25.97 -7.59 -16.65
C ALA A 174 25.88 -7.48 -18.19
N ILE A 175 24.96 -6.67 -18.71
CA ILE A 175 24.83 -6.42 -20.15
C ILE A 175 26.06 -5.69 -20.71
N GLU A 176 26.59 -4.71 -19.97
CA GLU A 176 27.82 -4.00 -20.37
C GLU A 176 29.03 -4.94 -20.42
N GLU A 177 29.21 -5.79 -19.40
CA GLU A 177 30.30 -6.77 -19.39
C GLU A 177 30.16 -7.78 -20.54
N HIS A 178 28.94 -8.25 -20.82
CA HIS A 178 28.69 -9.12 -21.96
C HIS A 178 29.00 -8.45 -23.31
N ARG A 179 28.69 -7.15 -23.45
CA ARG A 179 29.06 -6.35 -24.62
C ARG A 179 30.58 -6.21 -24.76
N LYS A 180 31.29 -5.93 -23.68
CA LYS A 180 32.77 -5.85 -23.68
C LYS A 180 33.39 -7.18 -24.09
N PHE A 181 32.89 -8.28 -23.53
CA PHE A 181 33.32 -9.63 -23.89
C PHE A 181 33.14 -9.90 -25.39
N HIS A 182 31.97 -9.62 -25.95
CA HIS A 182 31.72 -9.79 -27.38
C HIS A 182 32.59 -8.89 -28.26
N ALA A 183 32.78 -7.63 -27.87
CA ALA A 183 33.64 -6.71 -28.62
C ALA A 183 35.10 -7.20 -28.64
N ALA A 184 35.61 -7.69 -27.50
CA ALA A 184 36.94 -8.28 -27.42
C ALA A 184 37.06 -9.55 -28.28
N ALA A 185 36.07 -10.45 -28.23
CA ALA A 185 36.05 -11.66 -29.04
C ALA A 185 36.01 -11.36 -30.55
N MET A 186 35.23 -10.36 -30.97
CA MET A 186 35.20 -9.91 -32.37
C MET A 186 36.53 -9.33 -32.81
N LYS A 187 37.16 -8.49 -31.97
CA LYS A 187 38.48 -7.94 -32.26
C LYS A 187 39.54 -9.05 -32.42
N GLU A 188 39.52 -10.06 -31.55
CA GLU A 188 40.43 -11.20 -31.65
C GLU A 188 40.18 -12.03 -32.93
N ALA A 189 38.92 -12.17 -33.34
CA ALA A 189 38.57 -12.83 -34.60
C ALA A 189 39.08 -12.05 -35.82
N ASP A 190 38.92 -10.74 -35.83
CA ASP A 190 39.43 -9.86 -36.89
C ASP A 190 40.97 -9.92 -36.97
N GLU A 191 41.66 -9.88 -35.83
CA GLU A 191 43.12 -10.03 -35.75
C GLU A 191 43.58 -11.39 -36.29
N ARG A 192 42.85 -12.48 -35.99
CA ARG A 192 43.14 -13.82 -36.54
C ARG A 192 42.92 -13.88 -38.05
N LEU A 193 41.86 -13.27 -38.56
CA LEU A 193 41.60 -13.20 -40.01
C LEU A 193 42.70 -12.42 -40.73
N ALA A 194 43.10 -11.27 -40.20
CA ALA A 194 44.20 -10.49 -40.76
C ALA A 194 45.52 -11.27 -40.80
N ALA A 195 45.85 -11.99 -39.71
CA ALA A 195 47.04 -12.84 -39.67
C ALA A 195 46.97 -14.01 -40.68
N ALA A 196 45.78 -14.58 -40.92
CA ALA A 196 45.59 -15.63 -41.92
C ALA A 196 45.79 -15.08 -43.36
N ASP A 197 45.27 -13.89 -43.64
CA ASP A 197 45.46 -13.23 -44.93
C ASP A 197 46.94 -12.92 -45.20
N ASP A 198 47.66 -12.39 -44.21
CA ASP A 198 49.11 -12.14 -44.31
C ASP A 198 49.88 -13.44 -44.59
N SER A 199 49.55 -14.52 -43.88
CA SER A 199 50.14 -15.85 -44.10
C SER A 199 49.90 -16.36 -45.53
N MET A 200 48.69 -16.17 -46.07
CA MET A 200 48.35 -16.54 -47.44
C MET A 200 49.13 -15.72 -48.48
N VAL A 201 49.32 -14.42 -48.23
CA VAL A 201 50.14 -13.54 -49.08
C VAL A 201 51.60 -14.02 -49.09
N GLU A 202 52.17 -14.35 -47.94
CA GLU A 202 53.54 -14.85 -47.84
C GLU A 202 53.70 -16.23 -48.51
N HIS A 203 52.74 -17.14 -48.33
CA HIS A 203 52.74 -18.43 -49.02
C HIS A 203 52.68 -18.26 -50.55
N ARG A 204 51.89 -17.31 -51.06
CA ARG A 204 51.84 -16.98 -52.49
C ARG A 204 53.17 -16.42 -52.99
N LYS A 205 53.82 -15.52 -52.24
CA LYS A 205 55.15 -14.99 -52.58
C LYS A 205 56.19 -16.11 -52.65
N PHE A 206 56.19 -17.01 -51.67
CA PHE A 206 57.07 -18.18 -51.65
C PHE A 206 56.87 -19.04 -52.91
N HIS A 207 55.62 -19.34 -53.27
CA HIS A 207 55.32 -20.16 -54.44
C HIS A 207 55.77 -19.49 -55.75
N ILE A 208 55.55 -18.18 -55.90
CA ILE A 208 56.02 -17.40 -57.07
C ILE A 208 57.56 -17.44 -57.17
N GLN A 209 58.27 -17.26 -56.05
CA GLN A 209 59.73 -17.35 -56.03
C GLN A 209 60.23 -18.75 -56.37
N ALA A 210 59.57 -19.79 -55.87
CA ALA A 210 59.89 -21.17 -56.20
C ALA A 210 59.70 -21.47 -57.69
N MET A 211 58.59 -21.00 -58.28
CA MET A 211 58.34 -21.12 -59.73
C MET A 211 59.40 -20.39 -60.54
N ARG A 212 59.75 -19.14 -60.20
CA ARG A 212 60.81 -18.39 -60.90
C ARG A 212 62.15 -19.12 -60.87
N LYS A 213 62.54 -19.68 -59.73
CA LYS A 213 63.77 -20.49 -59.62
C LYS A 213 63.70 -21.75 -60.47
N ALA A 214 62.53 -22.38 -60.59
CA ALA A 214 62.33 -23.54 -61.45
C ALA A 214 62.47 -23.14 -62.94
N ASP A 215 61.87 -22.02 -63.34
CA ASP A 215 61.98 -21.48 -64.70
C ASP A 215 63.42 -21.10 -65.05
N GLU A 216 64.14 -20.44 -64.14
CA GLU A 216 65.57 -20.14 -64.30
C GLU A 216 66.41 -21.41 -64.48
N ARG A 217 66.14 -22.46 -63.70
CA ARG A 217 66.83 -23.76 -63.83
C ARG A 217 66.49 -24.45 -65.15
N LEU A 218 65.24 -24.37 -65.61
CA LEU A 218 64.83 -24.91 -66.90
C LEU A 218 65.51 -24.16 -68.05
N ALA A 219 65.55 -22.83 -68.01
CA ALA A 219 66.24 -22.01 -68.99
C ALA A 219 67.74 -22.31 -69.03
N ALA A 220 68.39 -22.46 -67.87
CA ALA A 220 69.78 -22.86 -67.80
C ALA A 220 70.03 -24.25 -68.39
N ALA A 221 69.15 -25.22 -68.11
CA ALA A 221 69.24 -26.56 -68.68
C ALA A 221 69.04 -26.56 -70.21
N GLN A 222 68.10 -25.76 -70.73
CA GLN A 222 67.92 -25.56 -72.17
C GLN A 222 69.17 -24.97 -72.82
N GLY A 223 69.75 -23.92 -72.23
CA GLY A 223 71.01 -23.33 -72.70
C GLY A 223 72.15 -24.34 -72.71
N ALA A 224 72.28 -25.17 -71.66
CA ALA A 224 73.28 -26.24 -71.63
C ALA A 224 73.09 -27.29 -72.74
N ILE A 225 71.83 -27.67 -73.03
CA ILE A 225 71.51 -28.59 -74.14
C ILE A 225 71.86 -27.95 -75.49
N GLU A 226 71.58 -26.67 -75.68
CA GLU A 226 71.94 -25.94 -76.91
C GLU A 226 73.45 -25.86 -77.11
N GLU A 227 74.22 -25.55 -76.06
CA GLU A 227 75.68 -25.56 -76.12
C GLU A 227 76.24 -26.95 -76.40
N HIS A 228 75.68 -27.99 -75.76
CA HIS A 228 76.06 -29.37 -76.05
C HIS A 228 75.76 -29.78 -77.50
N ARG A 229 74.64 -29.31 -78.07
CA ARG A 229 74.31 -29.51 -79.49
C ARG A 229 75.30 -28.78 -80.41
N LYS A 230 75.68 -27.54 -80.10
CA LYS A 230 76.69 -26.78 -80.86
C LYS A 230 78.05 -27.48 -80.82
N PHE A 231 78.46 -27.95 -79.65
CA PHE A 231 79.69 -28.72 -79.47
C PHE A 231 79.68 -30.00 -80.31
N HIS A 232 78.60 -30.80 -80.24
CA HIS A 232 78.46 -32.00 -81.06
C HIS A 232 78.47 -31.68 -82.56
N ALA A 233 77.78 -30.63 -83.01
CA ALA A 233 77.77 -30.24 -84.41
C ALA A 233 79.17 -29.80 -84.89
N ALA A 234 79.93 -29.09 -84.06
CA ALA A 234 81.32 -28.72 -84.36
C ALA A 234 82.23 -29.95 -84.44
N ALA A 235 82.14 -30.87 -83.48
CA ALA A 235 82.91 -32.12 -83.48
C ALA A 235 82.59 -33.01 -84.70
N MET A 236 81.31 -33.09 -85.09
CA MET A 236 80.91 -33.80 -86.32
C MET A 236 81.50 -33.15 -87.57
N ARG A 237 81.45 -31.81 -87.66
CA ARG A 237 82.06 -31.08 -88.79
C ARG A 237 83.57 -31.33 -88.87
N GLU A 238 84.28 -31.28 -87.75
CA GLU A 238 85.72 -31.58 -87.70
C GLU A 238 86.00 -33.03 -88.13
N ALA A 239 85.17 -33.99 -87.70
CA ALA A 239 85.30 -35.38 -88.13
C ALA A 239 85.09 -35.53 -89.64
N ASP A 240 84.07 -34.87 -90.21
CA ASP A 240 83.81 -34.86 -91.65
C ASP A 240 84.97 -34.22 -92.44
N GLU A 241 85.52 -33.10 -91.95
CA GLU A 241 86.69 -32.45 -92.56
C GLU A 241 87.94 -33.35 -92.52
N ARG A 242 88.16 -34.07 -91.42
CA ARG A 242 89.26 -35.04 -91.31
C ARG A 242 89.07 -36.24 -92.23
N LEU A 243 87.84 -36.74 -92.39
CA LEU A 243 87.52 -37.80 -93.35
C LEU A 243 87.76 -37.34 -94.78
N ALA A 244 87.30 -36.14 -95.15
CA ALA A 244 87.54 -35.56 -96.46
C ALA A 244 89.04 -35.40 -96.76
N GLY A 245 89.82 -34.89 -95.80
CA GLY A 245 91.28 -34.80 -95.95
C GLY A 245 91.98 -36.15 -96.08
N ALA A 246 91.49 -37.20 -95.40
CA ALA A 246 92.00 -38.56 -95.55
C ALA A 246 91.68 -39.14 -96.95
N ASP A 247 90.48 -38.90 -97.47
CA ASP A 247 90.09 -39.29 -98.82
C ASP A 247 90.96 -38.60 -99.88
N ASP A 248 91.20 -37.29 -99.73
CA ASP A 248 92.10 -36.54 -100.61
C ASP A 248 93.53 -37.11 -100.57
N SER A 249 94.05 -37.39 -99.38
CA SER A 249 95.37 -38.04 -99.23
C SER A 249 95.43 -39.41 -99.89
N MET A 250 94.34 -40.20 -99.83
CA MET A 250 94.26 -41.51 -100.49
C MET A 250 94.16 -41.39 -102.02
N VAL A 251 93.52 -40.34 -102.53
CA VAL A 251 93.52 -40.02 -103.97
C VAL A 251 94.93 -39.65 -104.44
N GLU A 252 95.64 -38.79 -103.71
CA GLU A 252 97.02 -38.43 -104.04
C GLU A 252 97.97 -39.62 -103.96
N HIS A 253 97.84 -40.48 -102.94
CA HIS A 253 98.64 -41.71 -102.85
C HIS A 253 98.37 -42.65 -104.04
N ARG A 254 97.11 -42.76 -104.50
CA ARG A 254 96.78 -43.52 -105.72
C ARG A 254 97.40 -42.91 -106.98
N LYS A 255 97.40 -41.58 -107.13
CA LYS A 255 98.06 -40.90 -108.26
C LYS A 255 99.57 -41.11 -108.27
N PHE A 256 100.21 -41.01 -107.10
CA PHE A 256 101.62 -41.30 -106.94
C PHE A 256 101.94 -42.73 -107.34
N HIS A 257 101.17 -43.70 -106.82
CA HIS A 257 101.38 -45.11 -107.12
C HIS A 257 101.16 -45.44 -108.60
N ALA A 258 100.15 -44.84 -109.24
CA ALA A 258 99.91 -44.98 -110.68
C ALA A 258 101.06 -44.38 -111.52
N SER A 259 101.60 -43.24 -111.10
CA SER A 259 102.75 -42.61 -111.79
C SER A 259 104.01 -43.47 -111.66
N ALA A 260 104.27 -44.01 -110.46
CA ALA A 260 105.40 -44.92 -110.22
C ALA A 260 105.29 -46.21 -111.04
N MET A 261 104.08 -46.77 -111.16
CA MET A 261 103.82 -47.94 -112.03
C MET A 261 104.07 -47.61 -113.49
N ARG A 262 103.63 -46.44 -113.97
CA ARG A 262 103.88 -46.01 -115.35
C ARG A 262 105.37 -45.85 -115.65
N GLU A 263 106.13 -45.26 -114.73
CA GLU A 263 107.59 -45.15 -114.86
C GLU A 263 108.26 -46.53 -114.87
N ALA A 264 107.79 -47.46 -114.04
CA ALA A 264 108.29 -48.84 -114.04
C ALA A 264 108.01 -49.54 -115.38
N ASP A 265 106.81 -49.37 -115.94
CA ASP A 265 106.45 -49.91 -117.26
C ASP A 265 107.31 -49.30 -118.38
N GLU A 266 107.57 -47.98 -118.35
CA GLU A 266 108.46 -47.30 -119.30
C GLU A 266 109.91 -47.83 -119.20
N ARG A 267 110.40 -48.07 -117.98
CA ARG A 267 111.74 -48.65 -117.76
C ARG A 267 111.81 -50.10 -118.23
N LEU A 268 110.75 -50.89 -118.03
CA LEU A 268 110.64 -52.25 -118.56
C LEU A 268 110.61 -52.26 -120.08
N ALA A 269 109.83 -51.37 -120.71
CA ALA A 269 109.78 -51.21 -122.15
C ALA A 269 111.16 -50.82 -122.72
N SER A 270 111.86 -49.88 -122.07
CA SER A 270 113.22 -49.50 -122.47
C SER A 270 114.24 -50.65 -122.28
N ALA A 271 114.09 -51.46 -121.23
CA ALA A 271 114.92 -52.63 -121.01
C ALA A 271 114.68 -53.69 -122.10
N ASP A 272 113.42 -53.94 -122.47
CA ASP A 272 113.04 -54.83 -123.56
C ASP A 272 113.60 -54.35 -124.90
N ASP A 273 113.52 -53.05 -125.21
CA ASP A 273 114.14 -52.46 -126.39
C ASP A 273 115.66 -52.69 -126.40
N SER A 274 116.33 -52.48 -125.25
CA SER A 274 117.77 -52.77 -125.12
C SER A 274 118.11 -54.24 -125.35
N MET A 275 117.23 -55.15 -124.90
CA MET A 275 117.39 -56.60 -125.09
C MET A 275 117.13 -57.02 -126.55
N VAL A 276 116.23 -56.34 -127.25
CA VAL A 276 116.02 -56.50 -128.69
C VAL A 276 117.26 -56.04 -129.45
N GLU A 277 117.84 -54.88 -129.11
CA GLU A 277 119.08 -54.39 -129.71
C GLU A 277 120.27 -55.31 -129.40
N HIS A 278 120.40 -55.78 -128.16
CA HIS A 278 121.42 -56.76 -127.79
C HIS A 278 121.28 -58.06 -128.59
N ARG A 279 120.05 -58.54 -128.82
CA ARG A 279 119.78 -59.69 -129.69
C ARG A 279 120.18 -59.44 -131.14
N LYS A 280 119.88 -58.25 -131.70
CA LYS A 280 120.32 -57.87 -133.06
C LYS A 280 121.84 -57.83 -133.16
N PHE A 281 122.53 -57.25 -132.17
CA PHE A 281 123.99 -57.24 -132.11
C PHE A 281 124.56 -58.66 -132.09
N HIS A 282 124.01 -59.54 -131.25
CA HIS A 282 124.45 -60.93 -131.17
C HIS A 282 124.21 -61.70 -132.47
N ALA A 283 123.06 -61.50 -133.11
CA ALA A 283 122.75 -62.09 -134.42
C ALA A 283 123.74 -61.61 -135.50
N ALA A 284 124.03 -60.31 -135.54
CA ALA A 284 125.01 -59.75 -136.48
C ALA A 284 126.43 -60.31 -136.23
N ALA A 285 126.82 -60.50 -134.97
CA ALA A 285 128.10 -61.12 -134.60
C ALA A 285 128.17 -62.60 -135.03
N ILE A 286 127.08 -63.34 -134.91
CA ILE A 286 126.98 -64.74 -135.38
C ILE A 286 127.03 -64.80 -136.91
N ASP A 287 126.32 -63.93 -137.61
CA ASP A 287 126.35 -63.86 -139.07
C ASP A 287 127.74 -63.50 -139.62
N GLU A 288 128.44 -62.58 -138.96
CA GLU A 288 129.85 -62.24 -139.26
C GLU A 288 130.77 -63.44 -139.02
N ALA A 289 130.61 -64.16 -137.90
CA ALA A 289 131.36 -65.38 -137.61
C ALA A 289 131.11 -66.47 -138.66
N ASN A 290 129.85 -66.65 -139.07
CA ASN A 290 129.47 -67.60 -140.12
C ASN A 290 130.04 -67.21 -141.49
N ARG A 291 130.05 -65.91 -141.84
CA ARG A 291 130.73 -65.42 -143.06
C ARG A 291 132.23 -65.70 -143.07
N ARG A 292 132.90 -65.54 -141.93
CA ARG A 292 134.35 -65.85 -141.79
C ARG A 292 134.63 -67.34 -141.89
N LEU A 293 133.76 -68.18 -141.33
CA LEU A 293 133.84 -69.65 -141.45
C LEU A 293 133.60 -70.12 -142.89
N ALA A 294 132.62 -69.55 -143.60
CA ALA A 294 132.36 -69.88 -145.01
C ALA A 294 133.51 -69.47 -145.93
N GLY A 295 134.19 -68.35 -145.64
CA GLY A 295 135.38 -67.92 -146.39
C GLY A 295 136.61 -68.81 -146.19
N ALA A 296 136.71 -69.52 -145.07
CA ALA A 296 137.84 -70.40 -144.74
C ALA A 296 137.72 -71.82 -145.33
N ILE A 297 136.55 -72.22 -145.82
CA ILE A 297 136.29 -73.57 -146.37
C ILE A 297 136.41 -73.60 -147.92
N ALA A 298 136.60 -72.44 -148.57
CA ALA A 298 136.66 -72.29 -150.03
C ALA A 298 138.06 -71.97 -150.61
N ALA A 299 139.13 -72.08 -149.81
CA ALA A 299 140.53 -71.86 -150.20
C ALA A 299 141.40 -73.05 -149.79
#